data_AF-A0A3D6AN14-F1
#
_entry.id   AF-A0A3D6AN14-F1
#
_cell.length_a   1.000
_cell.length_b   1.000
_cell.length_c   1.000
_cell.angle_alpha   90.00
_cell.angle_beta   90.00
_cell.angle_gamma   90.00
#
_symmetry.space_group_name_H-M   'P 1'
#
loop_
_entity.id
_entity.type
_entity.pdbx_description
1 polymer ?
#
loop_
_entity_poly.entity_id
_entity_poly.type
_entity_poly.pdbx_seq_one_letter_code
_entity_poly.pdbx_strand_id
1 'polypeptide(L)'
;MKKLRSLLLIAAIFVGSVSTAQAALYTADFGANAGTPSDCDDCFSGAWNFSGADQSINFFGNAYDGLFVGSNGFVTFGAGSGSFISQALNTQNVRPMIAGSFTDLDSRGDIASNVFVNRSAPGEIIVTWDRLGHYNYDYSVRSTFQLVIRSDQTAVAGGEGQIGFFYGDITDPRNTSAGFGDGLSSINPGEVAFASLVNGTTLSNNTPRWFNLEGGLPSEVPEPGSLALLGLGLSAFAFMRRRKNV
;
A
#
# COMPACT_ATOMS: atom_id res chain seq x y z
N MET A 1 36.59 -25.27 56.04
CA MET A 1 35.18 -24.86 55.79
C MET A 1 35.17 -23.42 55.26
N LYS A 2 35.29 -23.22 53.94
CA LYS A 2 35.15 -21.90 53.30
C LYS A 2 33.80 -21.89 52.57
N LYS A 3 32.87 -21.05 53.05
CA LYS A 3 31.51 -20.94 52.50
C LYS A 3 31.57 -20.21 51.15
N LEU A 4 31.21 -20.91 50.08
CA LEU A 4 31.00 -20.37 48.74
C LEU A 4 29.70 -19.55 48.76
N ARG A 5 29.78 -18.24 48.52
CA ARG A 5 28.60 -17.38 48.38
C ARG A 5 28.22 -17.33 46.89
N SER A 6 27.13 -18.00 46.53
CA SER A 6 26.52 -17.91 45.20
C SER A 6 26.02 -16.48 44.93
N LEU A 7 26.54 -15.83 43.89
CA LEU A 7 25.92 -14.64 43.33
C LEU A 7 24.74 -15.07 42.45
N LEU A 8 23.51 -14.70 42.84
CA LEU A 8 22.37 -14.69 41.94
C LEU A 8 22.49 -13.47 41.02
N LEU A 9 22.68 -13.72 39.72
CA LEU A 9 22.51 -12.71 38.68
C LEU A 9 21.01 -12.63 38.36
N ILE A 10 20.33 -11.58 38.83
CA ILE A 10 18.96 -11.28 38.43
C ILE A 10 19.04 -10.59 37.07
N ALA A 11 18.71 -11.33 36.00
CA ALA A 11 18.48 -10.74 34.69
C ALA A 11 17.12 -10.05 34.71
N ALA A 12 17.11 -8.72 34.80
CA ALA A 12 15.91 -7.92 34.62
C ALA A 12 15.47 -7.99 33.16
N ILE A 13 14.37 -8.70 32.90
CA ILE A 13 13.71 -8.69 31.59
C ILE A 13 12.93 -7.38 31.53
N PHE A 14 13.50 -6.38 30.86
CA PHE A 14 12.73 -5.21 30.41
C PHE A 14 11.79 -5.69 29.30
N VAL A 15 10.53 -5.98 29.64
CA VAL A 15 9.46 -6.02 28.65
C VAL A 15 9.12 -4.57 28.34
N GLY A 16 9.84 -4.00 27.38
CA GLY A 16 9.39 -2.75 26.76
C GLY A 16 8.02 -3.01 26.15
N SER A 17 7.01 -2.24 26.56
CA SER A 17 5.75 -2.17 25.84
C SER A 17 6.07 -1.73 24.41
N VAL A 18 6.00 -2.67 23.48
CA VAL A 18 6.03 -2.37 22.04
C VAL A 18 4.77 -1.56 21.78
N SER A 19 4.90 -0.25 21.62
CA SER A 19 3.83 0.54 21.02
C SER A 19 3.64 -0.02 19.62
N THR A 20 2.42 -0.49 19.32
CA THR A 20 2.04 -0.80 17.95
C THR A 20 2.20 0.50 17.17
N ALA A 21 3.23 0.59 16.33
CA ALA A 21 3.35 1.71 15.41
C ALA A 21 2.07 1.75 14.58
N GLN A 22 1.31 2.84 14.72
CA GLN A 22 0.19 3.12 13.85
C GLN A 22 0.76 3.18 12.43
N ALA A 23 0.18 2.43 11.48
CA ALA A 23 0.70 2.42 10.12
C ALA A 23 0.63 3.84 9.56
N ALA A 24 1.79 4.40 9.24
CA ALA A 24 1.90 5.73 8.68
C ALA A 24 1.77 5.66 7.15
N LEU A 25 1.39 6.78 6.55
CA LEU A 25 1.61 7.04 5.13
C LEU A 25 3.09 6.86 4.79
N TYR A 26 3.41 6.50 3.55
CA TYR A 26 4.79 6.31 3.09
C TYR A 26 5.62 7.58 3.24
N THR A 27 5.03 8.72 2.89
CA THR A 27 5.65 10.03 3.01
C THR A 27 4.63 11.10 3.37
N ALA A 28 5.09 12.14 4.09
CA ALA A 28 4.34 13.36 4.34
C ALA A 28 4.54 14.44 3.26
N ASP A 29 5.51 14.25 2.36
CA ASP A 29 5.64 15.08 1.16
C ASP A 29 4.73 14.52 0.07
N PHE A 30 3.52 15.07 -0.03
CA PHE A 30 2.51 14.59 -0.99
C PHE A 30 2.79 15.04 -2.43
N GLY A 31 3.69 16.00 -2.65
CA GLY A 31 3.98 16.54 -3.96
C GLY A 31 2.91 17.53 -4.47
N ALA A 32 2.62 17.49 -5.77
CA ALA A 32 1.74 18.46 -6.42
C ALA A 32 0.27 18.00 -6.38
N ASN A 33 -0.66 18.95 -6.31
CA ASN A 33 -2.09 18.66 -6.45
C ASN A 33 -2.36 18.05 -7.84
N ALA A 34 -3.15 16.98 -7.88
CA ALA A 34 -3.41 16.20 -9.09
C ALA A 34 -4.39 16.88 -10.07
N GLY A 35 -4.88 18.08 -9.76
CA GLY A 35 -5.81 18.83 -10.60
C GLY A 35 -7.23 18.30 -10.45
N THR A 36 -7.81 17.80 -11.55
CA THR A 36 -9.21 17.39 -11.62
C THR A 36 -9.65 16.43 -10.51
N PRO A 37 -8.89 15.37 -10.12
CA PRO A 37 -9.31 14.46 -9.04
C PRO A 37 -9.48 15.11 -7.65
N SER A 38 -8.92 16.31 -7.44
CA SER A 38 -9.03 17.04 -6.17
C SER A 38 -10.30 17.88 -6.05
N ASP A 39 -11.10 18.01 -7.10
CA ASP A 39 -12.38 18.73 -7.07
C ASP A 39 -13.32 18.15 -8.14
N CYS A 40 -13.64 16.86 -8.01
CA CYS A 40 -14.51 16.17 -8.95
C CYS A 40 -15.16 14.92 -8.35
N ASP A 41 -16.04 14.34 -9.17
CA ASP A 41 -16.65 13.03 -9.02
C ASP A 41 -16.50 12.31 -10.36
N ASP A 42 -16.12 11.05 -10.32
CA ASP A 42 -15.91 10.21 -11.51
C ASP A 42 -14.94 10.77 -12.56
N CYS A 43 -13.81 11.33 -12.12
CA CYS A 43 -12.83 11.92 -13.02
C CYS A 43 -11.43 11.34 -12.84
N PHE A 44 -10.52 11.79 -13.70
CA PHE A 44 -9.11 11.42 -13.65
C PHE A 44 -8.21 12.56 -14.10
N SER A 45 -6.92 12.44 -13.84
CA SER A 45 -5.85 13.25 -14.45
C SER A 45 -4.69 12.40 -14.95
N GLY A 46 -3.87 12.97 -15.83
CA GLY A 46 -2.70 12.33 -16.41
C GLY A 46 -2.63 12.48 -17.94
N ALA A 47 -1.66 11.84 -18.61
CA ALA A 47 -0.70 10.89 -18.02
C ALA A 47 0.31 11.56 -17.07
N TRP A 48 0.54 10.92 -15.93
CA TRP A 48 1.62 11.24 -15.00
C TRP A 48 2.79 10.31 -15.32
N ASN A 49 3.74 10.81 -16.12
CA ASN A 49 4.93 10.03 -16.49
C ASN A 49 5.91 9.95 -15.31
N PHE A 50 6.63 8.83 -15.20
CA PHE A 50 7.76 8.69 -14.29
C PHE A 50 8.81 9.78 -14.59
N SER A 51 9.39 10.38 -13.55
CA SER A 51 10.48 11.34 -13.72
C SER A 51 11.81 10.59 -13.96
N GLY A 52 12.73 11.18 -14.72
CA GLY A 52 14.00 10.53 -15.10
C GLY A 52 13.98 9.94 -16.51
N ALA A 53 15.17 9.64 -17.03
CA ALA A 53 15.31 9.11 -18.40
C ALA A 53 14.94 7.62 -18.46
N ASP A 54 14.25 7.25 -19.54
CA ASP A 54 13.94 5.86 -19.92
C ASP A 54 13.28 5.03 -18.80
N GLN A 55 12.40 5.67 -18.02
CA GLN A 55 11.67 5.03 -16.94
C GLN A 55 10.38 4.40 -17.45
N SER A 56 10.19 3.12 -17.15
CA SER A 56 8.95 2.41 -17.45
C SER A 56 8.67 1.31 -16.43
N ILE A 57 7.40 1.02 -16.20
CA ILE A 57 6.95 -0.15 -15.44
C ILE A 57 6.41 -1.20 -16.41
N ASN A 58 6.89 -2.43 -16.31
CA ASN A 58 6.23 -3.56 -16.97
C ASN A 58 5.07 -4.03 -16.09
N PHE A 59 3.84 -3.89 -16.56
CA PHE A 59 2.64 -4.28 -15.82
C PHE A 59 1.77 -5.17 -16.71
N PHE A 60 1.64 -6.44 -16.32
CA PHE A 60 0.98 -7.49 -17.10
C PHE A 60 1.49 -7.58 -18.55
N GLY A 61 2.81 -7.59 -18.72
CA GLY A 61 3.48 -7.79 -20.01
C GLY A 61 3.52 -6.55 -20.91
N ASN A 62 3.03 -5.41 -20.45
CA ASN A 62 3.03 -4.14 -21.18
C ASN A 62 3.89 -3.12 -20.46
N ALA A 63 4.73 -2.40 -21.21
CA ALA A 63 5.55 -1.31 -20.67
C ALA A 63 4.76 0.01 -20.67
N TYR A 64 4.72 0.69 -19.53
CA TYR A 64 4.10 2.00 -19.37
C TYR A 64 5.12 3.01 -18.82
N ASP A 65 5.19 4.19 -19.43
CA ASP A 65 6.03 5.31 -18.99
C ASP A 65 5.33 6.22 -17.96
N GLY A 66 4.06 5.93 -17.65
CA GLY A 66 3.24 6.71 -16.73
C GLY A 66 1.89 6.07 -16.45
N LEU A 67 1.09 6.79 -15.67
CA LEU A 67 -0.22 6.35 -15.20
C LEU A 67 -1.26 7.48 -15.23
N PHE A 68 -2.53 7.11 -15.08
CA PHE A 68 -3.64 8.05 -14.89
C PHE A 68 -4.20 7.85 -13.49
N VAL A 69 -4.45 8.95 -12.77
CA VAL A 69 -4.96 8.95 -11.40
C VAL A 69 -6.46 9.19 -11.43
N GLY A 70 -7.26 8.25 -10.92
CA GLY A 70 -8.70 8.39 -10.78
C GLY A 70 -9.09 9.00 -9.42
N SER A 71 -10.19 9.76 -9.38
CA SER A 71 -10.77 10.28 -8.13
C SER A 71 -11.19 9.15 -7.19
N ASN A 72 -11.64 8.03 -7.75
CA ASN A 72 -12.19 6.86 -7.06
C ASN A 72 -11.12 5.88 -6.52
N GLY A 73 -9.95 6.40 -6.11
CA GLY A 73 -9.00 5.63 -5.29
C GLY A 73 -8.14 4.58 -6.01
N PHE A 74 -7.91 4.79 -7.31
CA PHE A 74 -7.06 3.92 -8.12
C PHE A 74 -6.22 4.70 -9.13
N VAL A 75 -5.20 4.02 -9.65
CA VAL A 75 -4.51 4.41 -10.89
C VAL A 75 -4.80 3.42 -12.00
N THR A 76 -4.72 3.88 -13.24
CA THR A 76 -4.86 3.05 -14.45
C THR A 76 -3.72 3.30 -15.42
N PHE A 77 -3.45 2.32 -16.29
CA PHE A 77 -2.40 2.41 -17.31
C PHE A 77 -2.98 2.48 -18.73
N GLY A 78 -2.27 3.14 -19.63
CA GLY A 78 -2.65 3.34 -21.03
C GLY A 78 -3.74 4.39 -21.27
N ALA A 79 -4.76 4.46 -20.41
CA ALA A 79 -5.80 5.49 -20.44
C ALA A 79 -6.46 5.69 -19.06
N GLY A 80 -7.02 6.87 -18.82
CA GLY A 80 -7.77 7.18 -17.60
C GLY A 80 -9.14 6.50 -17.53
N SER A 81 -9.70 6.46 -16.32
CA SER A 81 -11.02 5.89 -16.03
C SER A 81 -11.73 6.71 -14.96
N GLY A 82 -13.03 6.94 -15.14
CA GLY A 82 -13.93 7.51 -14.14
C GLY A 82 -14.84 6.44 -13.52
N SER A 83 -14.45 5.16 -13.55
CA SER A 83 -15.24 4.10 -12.91
C SER A 83 -15.38 4.36 -11.40
N PHE A 84 -16.56 4.11 -10.84
CA PHE A 84 -16.87 4.27 -9.41
C PHE A 84 -17.41 3.00 -8.76
N ILE A 85 -17.89 2.06 -9.57
CA ILE A 85 -18.45 0.81 -9.07
C ILE A 85 -17.30 -0.13 -8.72
N SER A 86 -17.05 -0.26 -7.42
CA SER A 86 -16.04 -1.16 -6.89
C SER A 86 -16.28 -2.61 -7.34
N GLN A 87 -15.20 -3.28 -7.73
CA GLN A 87 -15.17 -4.66 -8.20
C GLN A 87 -13.91 -5.34 -7.65
N ALA A 88 -13.88 -6.67 -7.62
CA ALA A 88 -12.67 -7.39 -7.22
C ALA A 88 -11.55 -7.12 -8.25
N LEU A 89 -10.36 -6.71 -7.79
CA LEU A 89 -9.29 -6.32 -8.71
C LEU A 89 -8.76 -7.48 -9.54
N ASN A 90 -8.94 -8.72 -9.09
CA ASN A 90 -8.54 -9.92 -9.82
C ASN A 90 -9.59 -10.44 -10.82
N THR A 91 -10.70 -9.72 -11.01
CA THR A 91 -11.73 -10.06 -12.00
C THR A 91 -12.30 -8.84 -12.72
N GLN A 92 -11.81 -7.64 -12.42
CA GLN A 92 -12.29 -6.41 -13.03
C GLN A 92 -11.87 -6.35 -14.49
N ASN A 93 -12.74 -5.85 -15.34
CA ASN A 93 -12.53 -5.73 -16.79
C ASN A 93 -12.56 -4.27 -17.27
N VAL A 94 -12.13 -3.36 -16.39
CA VAL A 94 -12.15 -1.91 -16.63
C VAL A 94 -10.90 -1.51 -17.41
N ARG A 95 -9.72 -1.67 -16.78
CA ARG A 95 -8.40 -1.29 -17.32
C ARG A 95 -7.29 -1.99 -16.51
N PRO A 96 -6.05 -2.05 -17.01
CA PRO A 96 -4.91 -2.35 -16.13
C PRO A 96 -4.90 -1.33 -14.99
N MET A 97 -5.03 -1.80 -13.76
CA MET A 97 -5.37 -0.97 -12.59
C MET A 97 -4.59 -1.40 -11.36
N ILE A 98 -4.18 -0.42 -10.56
CA ILE A 98 -3.77 -0.60 -9.16
C ILE A 98 -4.69 0.26 -8.30
N ALA A 99 -5.44 -0.36 -7.38
CA ALA A 99 -6.42 0.31 -6.54
C ALA A 99 -6.01 0.26 -5.07
N GLY A 100 -5.92 1.43 -4.43
CA GLY A 100 -5.65 1.54 -3.00
C GLY A 100 -6.92 1.38 -2.16
N SER A 101 -8.01 2.03 -2.61
CA SER A 101 -9.35 1.89 -2.08
C SER A 101 -10.33 2.29 -3.18
N PHE A 102 -10.64 1.35 -4.08
CA PHE A 102 -11.58 1.58 -5.17
C PHE A 102 -13.01 1.59 -4.64
N THR A 103 -13.59 2.78 -4.57
CA THR A 103 -14.98 3.05 -4.19
C THR A 103 -15.41 4.41 -4.76
N ASP A 104 -16.67 4.78 -4.55
CA ASP A 104 -17.29 6.01 -5.05
C ASP A 104 -16.89 7.22 -4.18
N LEU A 105 -15.69 7.76 -4.42
CA LEU A 105 -15.10 8.84 -3.64
C LEU A 105 -15.45 10.20 -4.22
N ASP A 106 -15.65 11.19 -3.34
CA ASP A 106 -16.05 12.53 -3.73
C ASP A 106 -15.10 13.57 -3.11
N SER A 107 -14.64 14.51 -3.94
CA SER A 107 -13.82 15.65 -3.52
C SER A 107 -14.47 17.01 -3.79
N ARG A 108 -15.66 17.04 -4.40
CA ARG A 108 -16.27 18.27 -4.95
C ARG A 108 -16.58 19.29 -3.87
N GLY A 109 -16.01 20.49 -4.01
CA GLY A 109 -16.32 21.63 -3.16
C GLY A 109 -15.88 21.49 -1.70
N ASP A 110 -15.04 20.50 -1.36
CA ASP A 110 -14.46 20.33 -0.03
C ASP A 110 -12.97 20.60 -0.06
N ILE A 111 -12.55 21.73 0.52
CA ILE A 111 -11.14 22.17 0.52
C ILE A 111 -10.19 21.19 1.22
N ALA A 112 -10.70 20.29 2.05
CA ALA A 112 -9.90 19.28 2.73
C ALA A 112 -9.63 18.05 1.85
N SER A 113 -10.50 17.73 0.90
CA SER A 113 -10.37 16.56 0.02
C SER A 113 -9.43 16.88 -1.12
N ASN A 114 -8.29 16.20 -1.19
CA ASN A 114 -7.31 16.45 -2.24
C ASN A 114 -6.66 15.14 -2.71
N VAL A 115 -6.29 15.12 -3.99
CA VAL A 115 -5.43 14.08 -4.54
C VAL A 115 -4.11 14.70 -4.93
N PHE A 116 -3.01 14.06 -4.56
CA PHE A 116 -1.66 14.55 -4.83
C PHE A 116 -0.82 13.50 -5.55
N VAL A 117 0.14 13.99 -6.33
CA VAL A 117 1.13 13.16 -7.03
C VAL A 117 2.53 13.69 -6.72
N ASN A 118 3.35 12.86 -6.07
CA ASN A 118 4.78 13.09 -5.89
C ASN A 118 5.58 12.30 -6.92
N ARG A 119 6.50 12.98 -7.61
CA ARG A 119 7.44 12.41 -8.60
C ARG A 119 8.86 12.96 -8.41
N SER A 120 9.18 13.39 -7.20
CA SER A 120 10.46 14.01 -6.87
C SER A 120 11.63 13.03 -7.00
N ALA A 121 11.40 11.75 -6.70
CA ALA A 121 12.34 10.67 -6.93
C ALA A 121 12.21 10.11 -8.37
N PRO A 122 13.31 10.04 -9.15
CA PRO A 122 13.29 9.43 -10.47
C PRO A 122 12.77 7.99 -10.44
N GLY A 123 11.86 7.68 -11.37
CA GLY A 123 11.26 6.35 -11.49
C GLY A 123 10.20 6.03 -10.43
N GLU A 124 9.87 6.95 -9.52
CA GLU A 124 8.86 6.74 -8.50
C GLU A 124 7.69 7.72 -8.67
N ILE A 125 6.47 7.19 -8.56
CA ILE A 125 5.23 7.97 -8.47
C ILE A 125 4.54 7.56 -7.18
N ILE A 126 4.28 8.52 -6.31
CA ILE A 126 3.46 8.34 -5.11
C ILE A 126 2.16 9.10 -5.32
N VAL A 127 1.04 8.41 -5.20
CA VAL A 127 -0.29 9.02 -5.29
C VAL A 127 -0.92 9.01 -3.91
N THR A 128 -1.35 10.17 -3.44
CA THR A 128 -2.04 10.33 -2.15
C THR A 128 -3.47 10.75 -2.40
N TRP A 129 -4.42 9.97 -1.89
CA TRP A 129 -5.80 10.43 -1.69
C TRP A 129 -5.88 10.89 -0.25
N ASP A 130 -5.99 12.19 -0.01
CA ASP A 130 -6.04 12.79 1.32
C ASP A 130 -7.46 13.26 1.68
N ARG A 131 -8.04 12.61 2.69
CA ARG A 131 -9.31 12.97 3.32
C ARG A 131 -10.49 13.02 2.36
N LEU A 132 -10.53 12.14 1.37
CA LEU A 132 -11.63 12.07 0.40
C LEU A 132 -12.94 11.73 1.13
N GLY A 133 -14.03 12.41 0.75
CA GLY A 133 -15.38 12.05 1.18
C GLY A 133 -15.92 10.86 0.38
N HIS A 134 -17.16 10.51 0.65
CA HIS A 134 -17.91 9.52 -0.13
C HIS A 134 -19.00 10.21 -0.94
N TYR A 135 -19.33 9.66 -2.10
CA TYR A 135 -20.46 10.15 -2.88
C TYR A 135 -21.77 10.09 -2.05
N ASN A 136 -22.60 11.13 -2.00
CA ASN A 136 -22.61 12.35 -2.80
C ASN A 136 -22.43 13.55 -1.86
N TYR A 137 -21.21 14.11 -1.78
CA TYR A 137 -20.80 15.14 -0.82
C TYR A 137 -20.87 14.70 0.67
N ASP A 138 -20.73 13.40 0.97
CA ASP A 138 -20.64 12.91 2.35
C ASP A 138 -19.22 13.03 2.89
N TYR A 139 -18.97 14.14 3.57
CA TYR A 139 -17.71 14.47 4.21
C TYR A 139 -17.66 14.12 5.70
N SER A 140 -18.69 13.45 6.23
CA SER A 140 -18.72 12.93 7.60
C SER A 140 -17.82 11.70 7.78
N VAL A 141 -17.53 11.03 6.67
CA VAL A 141 -16.52 9.98 6.55
C VAL A 141 -15.35 10.48 5.71
N ARG A 142 -14.17 9.90 5.92
CA ARG A 142 -12.92 10.31 5.26
C ARG A 142 -12.07 9.10 4.92
N SER A 143 -11.42 9.15 3.77
CA SER A 143 -10.46 8.13 3.32
C SER A 143 -9.11 8.79 3.02
N THR A 144 -8.07 8.41 3.76
CA THR A 144 -6.67 8.82 3.50
C THR A 144 -5.79 7.60 3.25
N PHE A 145 -5.13 7.53 2.09
CA PHE A 145 -4.22 6.43 1.73
C PHE A 145 -3.25 6.84 0.62
N GLN A 146 -2.23 6.02 0.42
CA GLN A 146 -1.19 6.20 -0.59
C GLN A 146 -0.93 4.91 -1.38
N LEU A 147 -0.60 5.13 -2.65
CA LEU A 147 0.05 4.14 -3.50
C LEU A 147 1.47 4.61 -3.82
N VAL A 148 2.44 3.72 -3.70
CA VAL A 148 3.81 3.92 -4.20
C VAL A 148 3.97 3.02 -5.42
N ILE A 149 4.40 3.57 -6.55
CA ILE A 149 4.56 2.84 -7.81
C ILE A 149 5.92 3.19 -8.40
N ARG A 150 6.73 2.19 -8.68
CA ARG A 150 8.11 2.34 -9.15
C ARG A 150 8.30 1.70 -10.51
N SER A 151 9.09 2.34 -11.34
CA SER A 151 9.58 1.81 -12.61
C SER A 151 10.49 0.59 -12.38
N ASP A 152 10.72 -0.18 -13.43
CA ASP A 152 11.63 -1.33 -13.41
C ASP A 152 13.10 -0.92 -13.22
N GLN A 153 13.43 0.34 -13.52
CA GLN A 153 14.78 0.90 -13.39
C GLN A 153 15.05 1.45 -11.98
N THR A 154 14.02 1.56 -11.14
CA THR A 154 14.17 2.08 -9.78
C THR A 154 14.74 1.00 -8.87
N ALA A 155 15.82 1.33 -8.15
CA ALA A 155 16.36 0.45 -7.13
C ALA A 155 15.39 0.38 -5.93
N VAL A 156 14.94 -0.82 -5.59
CA VAL A 156 14.04 -1.07 -4.46
C VAL A 156 14.87 -1.44 -3.22
N ALA A 157 14.62 -0.76 -2.10
CA ALA A 157 15.27 -1.08 -0.83
C ALA A 157 14.83 -2.45 -0.29
N GLY A 158 15.69 -3.11 0.48
CA GLY A 158 15.35 -4.41 1.08
C GLY A 158 14.14 -4.31 2.02
N GLY A 159 13.14 -5.15 1.80
CA GLY A 159 11.87 -5.13 2.54
C GLY A 159 10.77 -4.24 1.92
N GLU A 160 11.07 -3.57 0.81
CA GLU A 160 10.08 -2.86 -0.01
C GLU A 160 9.86 -3.56 -1.35
N GLY A 161 8.91 -3.05 -2.14
CA GLY A 161 8.57 -3.54 -3.47
C GLY A 161 8.47 -2.41 -4.50
N GLN A 162 8.09 -2.77 -5.72
CA GLN A 162 7.76 -1.80 -6.77
C GLN A 162 6.36 -1.18 -6.59
N ILE A 163 5.44 -1.90 -5.96
CA ILE A 163 4.09 -1.42 -5.65
C ILE A 163 3.88 -1.47 -4.15
N GLY A 164 3.53 -0.33 -3.54
CA GLY A 164 3.29 -0.19 -2.11
C GLY A 164 1.90 0.35 -1.80
N PHE A 165 1.25 -0.19 -0.77
CA PHE A 165 -0.05 0.23 -0.26
C PHE A 165 0.08 0.72 1.18
N PHE A 166 -0.34 1.95 1.43
CA PHE A 166 -0.22 2.61 2.72
C PHE A 166 -1.55 3.24 3.10
N TYR A 167 -1.99 3.02 4.34
CA TYR A 167 -3.30 3.46 4.79
C TYR A 167 -3.14 4.37 6.00
N GLY A 168 -3.70 5.58 5.90
CA GLY A 168 -3.97 6.41 7.05
C GLY A 168 -5.36 6.09 7.61
N ASP A 169 -6.02 7.12 8.12
CA ASP A 169 -7.39 6.99 8.60
C ASP A 169 -8.37 6.78 7.45
N ILE A 170 -9.11 5.66 7.52
CA ILE A 170 -10.28 5.40 6.70
C ILE A 170 -11.46 5.20 7.63
N THR A 171 -12.37 6.16 7.66
CA THR A 171 -13.63 6.10 8.42
C THR A 171 -14.83 5.80 7.54
N ASP A 172 -14.64 5.73 6.22
CA ASP A 172 -15.67 5.38 5.27
C ASP A 172 -16.03 3.88 5.33
N PRO A 173 -17.27 3.50 5.71
CA PRO A 173 -17.67 2.11 5.82
C PRO A 173 -18.12 1.49 4.50
N ARG A 174 -18.16 2.24 3.39
CA ARG A 174 -18.68 1.69 2.13
C ARG A 174 -17.75 0.63 1.57
N ASN A 175 -18.33 -0.22 0.73
CA ASN A 175 -17.59 -1.32 0.12
C ASN A 175 -16.50 -0.77 -0.80
N THR A 176 -15.29 -1.26 -0.58
CA THR A 176 -14.10 -0.91 -1.35
C THR A 176 -13.36 -2.18 -1.76
N SER A 177 -12.53 -2.03 -2.79
CA SER A 177 -11.60 -3.06 -3.21
C SER A 177 -10.19 -2.49 -3.33
N ALA A 178 -9.19 -3.33 -3.07
CA ALA A 178 -7.79 -2.96 -3.21
C ALA A 178 -6.94 -4.12 -3.74
N GLY A 179 -5.94 -3.78 -4.54
CA GLY A 179 -5.11 -4.73 -5.26
C GLY A 179 -4.82 -4.27 -6.69
N PHE A 180 -4.69 -5.22 -7.61
CA PHE A 180 -4.36 -4.96 -9.00
C PHE A 180 -4.83 -6.06 -9.94
N GLY A 181 -5.10 -5.67 -11.19
CA GLY A 181 -5.47 -6.58 -12.27
C GLY A 181 -5.21 -5.96 -13.64
N ASP A 182 -5.27 -6.78 -14.67
CA ASP A 182 -4.92 -6.38 -16.04
C ASP A 182 -6.08 -5.73 -16.81
N GLY A 183 -7.29 -5.79 -16.27
CA GLY A 183 -8.49 -5.20 -16.87
C GLY A 183 -9.07 -6.02 -18.00
N LEU A 184 -8.67 -7.29 -18.14
CA LEU A 184 -9.21 -8.22 -19.12
C LEU A 184 -10.26 -9.14 -18.47
N SER A 185 -11.10 -9.76 -19.30
CA SER A 185 -12.11 -10.69 -18.82
C SER A 185 -11.53 -12.02 -18.32
N SER A 186 -10.32 -12.38 -18.78
CA SER A 186 -9.63 -13.58 -18.36
C SER A 186 -8.87 -13.32 -17.07
N ILE A 187 -9.09 -14.17 -16.06
CA ILE A 187 -8.30 -14.11 -14.83
C ILE A 187 -6.90 -14.65 -15.11
N ASN A 188 -5.88 -13.81 -14.94
CA ASN A 188 -4.49 -14.10 -15.26
C ASN A 188 -3.64 -14.25 -13.99
N PRO A 189 -2.53 -15.02 -14.02
CA PRO A 189 -1.59 -15.05 -12.91
C PRO A 189 -1.07 -13.66 -12.56
N GLY A 190 -0.86 -13.39 -11.26
CA GLY A 190 -0.38 -12.10 -10.76
C GLY A 190 -1.49 -11.09 -10.46
N GLU A 191 -2.74 -11.36 -10.84
CA GLU A 191 -3.87 -10.56 -10.40
C GLU A 191 -4.22 -10.86 -8.93
N VAL A 192 -4.35 -9.80 -8.12
CA VAL A 192 -4.59 -9.93 -6.67
C VAL A 192 -5.64 -8.93 -6.23
N ALA A 193 -6.61 -9.42 -5.47
CA ALA A 193 -7.52 -8.60 -4.67
C ALA A 193 -7.36 -8.99 -3.20
N PHE A 194 -6.47 -8.31 -2.48
CA PHE A 194 -6.31 -8.56 -1.05
C PHE A 194 -7.45 -7.93 -0.22
N ALA A 195 -8.21 -7.02 -0.83
CA ALA A 195 -9.49 -6.54 -0.35
C ALA A 195 -10.48 -6.53 -1.51
N SER A 196 -11.64 -7.18 -1.33
CA SER A 196 -12.64 -7.35 -2.38
C SER A 196 -14.04 -7.09 -1.83
N LEU A 197 -14.61 -5.94 -2.15
CA LEU A 197 -15.94 -5.50 -1.70
C LEU A 197 -16.10 -5.58 -0.18
N VAL A 198 -15.05 -5.24 0.55
CA VAL A 198 -15.03 -5.21 2.02
C VAL A 198 -15.36 -3.81 2.52
N ASN A 199 -15.79 -3.70 3.77
CA ASN A 199 -16.00 -2.41 4.41
C ASN A 199 -14.69 -1.61 4.45
N GLY A 200 -14.70 -0.36 3.98
CA GLY A 200 -13.50 0.48 3.87
C GLY A 200 -12.72 0.68 5.16
N THR A 201 -13.39 0.69 6.31
CA THR A 201 -12.74 0.81 7.63
C THR A 201 -11.78 -0.36 7.93
N THR A 202 -11.93 -1.50 7.25
CA THR A 202 -11.00 -2.64 7.36
C THR A 202 -9.62 -2.36 6.75
N LEU A 203 -9.49 -1.33 5.91
CA LEU A 203 -8.21 -0.87 5.37
C LEU A 203 -7.50 0.13 6.30
N SER A 204 -8.25 0.79 7.19
CA SER A 204 -7.77 1.88 8.04
C SER A 204 -6.55 1.48 8.86
N ASN A 205 -5.48 2.26 8.74
CA ASN A 205 -4.23 2.07 9.48
C ASN A 205 -3.63 0.63 9.38
N ASN A 206 -3.93 -0.11 8.31
CA ASN A 206 -3.34 -1.43 8.08
C ASN A 206 -1.83 -1.32 7.86
N THR A 207 -1.11 -2.36 8.29
CA THR A 207 0.33 -2.50 8.00
C THR A 207 0.60 -2.35 6.49
N PRO A 208 1.64 -1.60 6.09
CA PRO A 208 1.98 -1.43 4.69
C PRO A 208 2.14 -2.77 3.98
N ARG A 209 1.71 -2.82 2.71
CA ARG A 209 1.88 -4.00 1.85
C ARG A 209 2.74 -3.65 0.66
N TRP A 210 3.73 -4.49 0.38
CA TRP A 210 4.65 -4.33 -0.74
C TRP A 210 4.58 -5.51 -1.70
N PHE A 211 4.68 -5.21 -2.98
CA PHE A 211 4.71 -6.19 -4.06
C PHE A 211 5.85 -5.89 -5.05
N ASN A 212 6.51 -6.93 -5.53
CA ASN A 212 7.44 -6.88 -6.65
C ASN A 212 6.70 -7.16 -7.96
N LEU A 213 7.33 -6.84 -9.09
CA LEU A 213 6.86 -7.24 -10.41
C LEU A 213 7.88 -8.20 -11.06
N GLU A 214 7.55 -9.49 -11.04
CA GLU A 214 8.37 -10.54 -11.66
C GLU A 214 7.96 -10.73 -13.12
N GLY A 215 8.74 -10.17 -14.05
CA GLY A 215 8.37 -10.17 -15.47
C GLY A 215 7.10 -9.37 -15.77
N GLY A 216 6.76 -8.43 -14.89
CA GLY A 216 5.54 -7.62 -14.95
C GLY A 216 4.33 -8.20 -14.22
N LEU A 217 4.48 -9.37 -13.58
CA LEU A 217 3.43 -9.97 -12.76
C LEU A 217 3.68 -9.67 -11.28
N PRO A 218 2.68 -9.15 -10.55
CA PRO A 218 2.81 -8.92 -9.12
C PRO A 218 3.11 -10.18 -8.29
N SER A 219 4.07 -10.07 -7.39
CA SER A 219 4.38 -11.08 -6.35
C SER A 219 4.59 -10.40 -5.00
N GLU A 220 4.22 -11.07 -3.90
CA GLU A 220 4.44 -10.52 -2.56
C GLU A 220 5.93 -10.37 -2.27
N VAL A 221 6.32 -9.27 -1.63
CA VAL A 221 7.67 -9.13 -1.09
C VAL A 221 7.79 -10.05 0.12
N PRO A 222 8.76 -11.00 0.15
CA PRO A 222 8.95 -11.83 1.33
C PRO A 222 9.28 -10.98 2.54
N GLU A 223 8.55 -11.19 3.64
CA GLU A 223 8.83 -10.52 4.91
C GLU A 223 10.32 -10.65 5.24
N PRO A 224 11.00 -9.56 5.65
CA PRO A 224 12.38 -9.64 6.12
C PRO A 224 12.46 -10.75 7.17
N GLY A 225 13.55 -11.53 7.18
CA GLY A 225 13.71 -12.76 7.98
C GLY A 225 13.54 -12.63 9.51
N SER A 226 12.96 -11.56 10.03
CA SER A 226 12.39 -11.35 11.37
C SER A 226 11.63 -12.56 11.91
N LEU A 227 10.84 -13.27 11.09
CA LEU A 227 10.18 -14.52 11.52
C LEU A 227 11.17 -15.68 11.69
N ALA A 228 12.18 -15.76 10.83
CA ALA A 228 13.28 -16.72 10.99
C ALA A 228 14.15 -16.38 12.22
N LEU A 229 14.42 -15.11 12.47
CA LEU A 229 15.14 -14.63 13.66
C LEU A 229 14.32 -14.84 14.95
N LEU A 230 13.01 -14.62 14.92
CA LEU A 230 12.10 -14.93 16.03
C LEU A 230 12.05 -16.45 16.29
N GLY A 231 11.98 -17.26 15.24
CA GLY A 231 12.02 -18.72 15.31
C GLY A 231 13.35 -19.26 15.88
N LEU A 232 14.48 -18.69 15.46
CA LEU A 232 15.80 -18.99 16.01
C LEU A 232 15.92 -18.54 17.47
N GLY A 233 15.39 -17.37 17.81
CA GLY A 233 15.35 -16.86 19.18
C GLY A 233 14.57 -17.77 20.13
N LEU A 234 13.34 -18.16 19.76
CA LEU A 234 12.51 -19.08 20.55
C LEU A 234 13.16 -20.46 20.72
N SER A 235 13.82 -20.96 19.67
CA SER A 235 14.54 -22.23 19.69
C SER A 235 15.76 -22.19 20.61
N ALA A 236 16.53 -21.09 20.60
CA ALA A 236 17.64 -20.86 21.52
C ALA A 236 17.17 -20.80 22.99
N PHE A 237 16.06 -20.11 23.27
CA PHE A 237 15.45 -20.08 24.61
C PHE A 237 14.98 -21.46 25.09
N ALA A 238 14.36 -22.25 24.22
CA ALA A 238 13.93 -23.61 24.55
C ALA A 238 15.12 -24.53 24.87
N PHE A 239 16.22 -24.41 24.12
CA PHE A 239 17.45 -25.18 24.36
C PHE A 239 18.14 -24.76 25.66
N MET A 240 18.18 -23.47 25.97
CA MET A 240 18.70 -22.96 27.24
C MET A 240 17.87 -23.41 28.45
N ARG A 241 16.54 -23.49 28.31
CA ARG A 241 15.65 -23.98 29.39
C ARG A 241 15.84 -25.46 29.68
N ARG A 242 16.09 -26.29 28.66
CA ARG A 242 16.39 -27.73 28.84
C ARG A 242 17.70 -27.99 29.57
N ARG A 243 18.73 -27.17 29.35
CA ARG A 243 20.04 -27.32 30.01
C ARG A 243 20.05 -26.96 31.50
N LYS A 244 19.06 -26.22 32.00
CA LYS A 244 18.96 -25.86 33.44
C LYS A 244 18.26 -26.93 34.29
N ASN A 245 17.67 -27.95 33.67
CA ASN A 245 16.91 -29.02 34.34
C ASN A 245 17.65 -30.37 34.34
N VAL A 246 18.95 -30.38 34.06
CA VAL A 246 19.89 -31.50 34.20
C VAL A 246 20.97 -31.06 35.19
#